data_AF-A0A812YQ56-F1
#
_entry.id   AF-A0A812YQ56-F1
#
_cell.length_a   1.000
_cell.length_b   1.000
_cell.length_c   1.000
_cell.angle_alpha   90.00
_cell.angle_beta   90.00
_cell.angle_gamma   90.00
#
_symmetry.space_group_name_H-M   'P 1'
#
loop_
_entity.id
_entity.type
_entity.pdbx_description
1 polymer ?
#
loop_
_entity_poly.entity_id
_entity_poly.type
_entity_poly.pdbx_seq_one_letter_code
_entity_poly.pdbx_strand_id
1 'polypeptide(L)'
;EVAAALLKLDAVVLSPSHLNVIKEHASPQPAQVSQLEECRKEHPTVPFALPEEYMWHISRVPAYQARISCWTFVLSYKETTGACSAMLGEFQLIEEAIHQSRALR
;
A
#
# COMPACT_ATOMS: atom_id res chain seq x y z
N GLU A 1 -13.90 -9.77 -3.79
CA GLU A 1 -12.61 -10.46 -3.54
C GLU A 1 -11.58 -9.57 -2.85
N VAL A 2 -11.28 -8.36 -3.36
CA VAL A 2 -10.30 -7.43 -2.76
C VAL A 2 -10.55 -7.13 -1.28
N ALA A 3 -11.78 -6.80 -0.89
CA ALA A 3 -12.12 -6.53 0.53
C ALA A 3 -11.81 -7.73 1.45
N ALA A 4 -12.08 -8.95 0.99
CA ALA A 4 -11.78 -10.17 1.75
C ALA A 4 -10.27 -10.45 1.79
N ALA A 5 -9.55 -10.21 0.69
CA ALA A 5 -8.11 -10.33 0.63
C ALA A 5 -7.41 -9.34 1.57
N LEU A 6 -7.92 -8.10 1.70
CA LEU A 6 -7.40 -7.09 2.62
C LEU A 6 -7.60 -7.45 4.10
N LEU A 7 -8.71 -8.13 4.42
CA LEU A 7 -8.95 -8.63 5.76
C LEU A 7 -7.98 -9.77 6.13
N LYS A 8 -7.66 -10.63 5.15
CA LYS A 8 -6.79 -11.81 5.34
C LYS A 8 -5.31 -11.55 5.07
N LEU A 9 -4.96 -10.37 4.57
CA LEU A 9 -3.62 -10.05 4.08
C LEU A 9 -3.12 -11.11 3.08
N ASP A 10 -3.98 -11.41 2.09
CA ASP A 10 -3.74 -12.49 1.15
C ASP A 10 -2.79 -12.04 0.03
N ALA A 11 -1.54 -12.55 0.08
CA ALA A 11 -0.49 -12.24 -0.89
C ALA A 11 -0.74 -12.79 -2.30
N VAL A 12 -1.61 -13.80 -2.45
CA VAL A 12 -1.93 -14.39 -3.75
C VAL A 12 -2.82 -13.43 -4.55
N VAL A 13 -3.75 -12.77 -3.87
CA VAL A 13 -4.70 -11.83 -4.46
C VAL A 13 -4.13 -10.41 -4.52
N LEU A 14 -3.43 -9.99 -3.46
CA LEU A 14 -2.88 -8.64 -3.30
C LEU A 14 -1.37 -8.62 -3.51
N SER A 15 -0.97 -8.70 -4.78
CA SER A 15 0.41 -8.46 -5.17
C SER A 15 0.83 -7.00 -4.90
N PRO A 16 2.15 -6.70 -4.86
CA PRO A 16 2.63 -5.33 -4.68
C PRO A 16 2.09 -4.35 -5.74
N SER A 17 2.00 -4.78 -7.00
CA SER A 17 1.46 -3.96 -8.09
C SER A 17 -0.04 -3.69 -7.91
N HIS A 18 -0.82 -4.68 -7.49
CA HIS A 18 -2.24 -4.49 -7.19
C HIS A 18 -2.46 -3.52 -6.03
N LEU A 19 -1.65 -3.60 -4.97
CA LEU A 19 -1.76 -2.69 -3.84
C LEU A 19 -1.47 -1.24 -4.22
N ASN A 20 -0.49 -1.01 -5.09
CA ASN A 20 -0.22 0.34 -5.60
C ASN A 20 -1.41 0.88 -6.40
N VAL A 21 -2.00 0.08 -7.28
CA VAL A 21 -3.21 0.49 -8.02
C VAL A 21 -4.37 0.81 -7.06
N ILE A 22 -4.58 -0.03 -6.04
CA ILE A 22 -5.64 0.17 -5.06
C ILE A 22 -5.41 1.45 -4.26
N LYS A 23 -4.16 1.69 -3.83
CA LYS A 23 -3.77 2.87 -3.05
C LYS A 23 -3.94 4.17 -3.85
N GLU A 24 -3.48 4.19 -5.10
CA GLU A 24 -3.45 5.40 -5.93
C GLU A 24 -4.78 5.70 -6.62
N HIS A 25 -5.56 4.67 -6.97
CA HIS A 25 -6.71 4.84 -7.87
C HIS A 25 -8.04 4.30 -7.34
N ALA A 26 -8.01 3.35 -6.40
CA ALA A 26 -9.22 2.64 -5.95
C ALA A 26 -9.55 2.88 -4.47
N SER A 27 -8.85 3.81 -3.84
CA SER A 27 -9.06 4.17 -2.44
C SER A 27 -10.15 5.25 -2.30
N PRO A 28 -11.33 4.94 -1.74
CA PRO A 28 -12.39 5.93 -1.59
C PRO A 28 -11.99 7.03 -0.61
N GLN A 29 -12.19 8.29 -1.01
CA GLN A 29 -12.00 9.46 -0.16
C GLN A 29 -13.17 9.62 0.82
N PRO A 30 -12.97 10.22 2.01
CA PRO A 30 -14.05 10.40 2.98
C PRO A 30 -15.30 11.08 2.41
N ALA A 31 -15.12 12.11 1.58
CA ALA A 31 -16.22 12.80 0.92
C ALA A 31 -17.02 11.89 -0.04
N GLN A 32 -16.34 11.00 -0.76
CA GLN A 32 -16.99 10.04 -1.66
C GLN A 32 -17.77 8.99 -0.87
N VAL A 33 -17.26 8.55 0.28
CA VAL A 33 -17.98 7.63 1.17
C VAL A 33 -19.27 8.27 1.67
N SER A 34 -19.22 9.52 2.14
CA SER A 34 -20.42 10.25 2.57
C SER A 34 -21.45 10.42 1.44
N GLN A 35 -21.00 10.69 0.21
CA GLN A 35 -21.89 10.76 -0.95
C GLN A 35 -22.57 9.42 -1.26
N LEU A 36 -21.82 8.31 -1.18
CA LEU A 36 -22.38 6.98 -1.37
C LEU A 36 -23.40 6.62 -0.28
N GLU A 37 -23.13 7.01 0.97
CA GLU A 37 -24.07 6.82 2.08
C GLU A 37 -25.37 7.58 1.86
N GLU A 38 -25.30 8.83 1.41
CA GLU A 38 -26.50 9.64 1.15
C GLU A 38 -27.29 9.09 -0.05
N CYS A 39 -26.61 8.78 -1.16
CA CYS A 39 -27.23 8.17 -2.33
C CYS A 39 -27.96 6.86 -1.98
N ARG A 40 -27.39 6.03 -1.09
CA ARG A 40 -28.04 4.80 -0.62
C ARG A 40 -29.28 5.08 0.24
N LYS A 41 -29.31 6.17 1.01
CA LYS A 41 -30.48 6.57 1.80
C LYS A 41 -31.61 7.09 0.90
N GLU A 42 -31.27 7.93 -0.08
CA GLU A 42 -32.24 8.54 -1.00
C GLU A 42 -32.81 7.50 -1.98
N HIS A 43 -31.99 6.54 -2.41
CA HIS A 43 -32.34 5.56 -3.44
C HIS A 43 -31.96 4.12 -3.01
N PRO A 44 -32.61 3.55 -1.99
CA PRO A 44 -32.17 2.28 -1.39
C PRO A 44 -32.26 1.08 -2.34
N THR A 45 -33.19 1.10 -3.29
CA THR A 45 -33.45 0.00 -4.25
C THR A 45 -32.61 0.11 -5.52
N VAL A 46 -31.97 1.25 -5.77
CA VAL A 46 -31.16 1.44 -6.98
C VAL A 46 -29.79 0.78 -6.75
N PRO A 47 -29.37 -0.13 -7.63
CA PRO A 47 -28.04 -0.73 -7.54
C PRO A 47 -26.98 0.32 -7.88
N PHE A 48 -25.83 0.23 -7.22
CA PHE A 48 -24.67 1.06 -7.56
C PHE A 48 -24.07 0.61 -8.89
N ALA A 49 -23.44 1.54 -9.60
CA ALA A 49 -22.56 1.17 -10.70
C ALA A 49 -21.31 0.44 -10.18
N LEU A 50 -20.63 -0.32 -11.03
CA LEU A 50 -19.47 -1.14 -10.64
C LEU A 50 -18.41 -0.37 -9.81
N PRO A 51 -18.00 0.88 -10.15
CA PRO A 51 -17.01 1.60 -9.34
C PRO A 51 -17.55 2.01 -7.96
N GLU A 52 -18.82 2.40 -7.89
CA GLU A 52 -19.50 2.80 -6.65
C GLU A 52 -19.71 1.59 -5.73
N GLU A 53 -20.09 0.45 -6.30
CA GLU A 53 -20.22 -0.82 -5.59
C GLU A 53 -18.88 -1.27 -5.02
N TYR A 54 -17.81 -1.17 -5.82
CA TYR A 54 -16.45 -1.43 -5.34
C TYR A 54 -16.07 -0.50 -4.17
N MET A 55 -16.22 0.81 -4.33
CA MET A 55 -15.92 1.79 -3.29
C MET A 55 -16.74 1.57 -2.02
N TRP A 56 -18.01 1.20 -2.16
CA TRP A 56 -18.91 0.88 -1.06
C TRP A 56 -18.44 -0.32 -0.23
N HIS A 57 -17.99 -1.39 -0.90
CA HIS A 57 -17.48 -2.57 -0.20
C HIS A 57 -16.12 -2.32 0.45
N ILE A 58 -15.26 -1.55 -0.21
CA ILE A 58 -13.92 -1.23 0.28
C ILE A 58 -13.96 -0.29 1.48
N SER A 59 -14.81 0.75 1.47
CA SER A 59 -14.92 1.70 2.59
C SER A 59 -15.38 1.05 3.89
N ARG A 60 -16.06 -0.09 3.80
CA ARG A 60 -16.54 -0.88 4.93
C ARG A 60 -15.48 -1.82 5.51
N VAL A 61 -14.31 -1.94 4.88
CA VAL A 61 -13.19 -2.69 5.46
C VAL A 61 -12.66 -1.91 6.68
N PRO A 62 -12.68 -2.48 7.89
CA PRO A 62 -12.20 -1.78 9.08
C PRO A 62 -10.75 -1.36 8.93
N ALA A 63 -10.48 -0.09 9.19
CA ALA A 63 -9.15 0.51 9.08
C ALA A 63 -8.49 0.27 7.70
N TYR A 64 -9.28 0.34 6.61
CA TYR A 64 -8.83 0.12 5.24
C TYR A 64 -7.49 0.79 4.90
N GLN A 65 -7.36 2.09 5.16
CA GLN A 65 -6.13 2.86 4.88
C GLN A 65 -4.91 2.30 5.62
N ALA A 66 -5.08 1.98 6.90
CA ALA A 66 -4.02 1.40 7.71
C ALA A 66 -3.65 -0.01 7.20
N ARG A 67 -4.63 -0.82 6.81
CA ARG A 67 -4.37 -2.17 6.26
C ARG A 67 -3.59 -2.11 4.96
N ILE A 68 -3.99 -1.25 4.02
CA ILE A 68 -3.25 -1.03 2.77
C ILE A 68 -1.81 -0.62 3.08
N SER A 69 -1.64 0.39 3.94
CA SER A 69 -0.31 0.91 4.30
C SER A 69 0.57 -0.17 4.95
N CYS A 70 0.04 -0.91 5.92
CA CYS A 70 0.75 -1.99 6.58
C CYS A 70 1.10 -3.11 5.61
N TRP A 71 0.19 -3.49 4.73
CA TRP A 71 0.43 -4.58 3.80
C TRP A 71 1.45 -4.23 2.73
N THR A 72 1.38 -3.00 2.18
CA THR A 72 2.42 -2.47 1.30
C THR A 72 3.79 -2.53 1.98
N PHE A 73 3.89 -2.11 3.24
CA PHE A 73 5.14 -2.18 4.00
C PHE A 73 5.64 -3.62 4.17
N VAL A 74 4.77 -4.55 4.58
CA VAL A 74 5.14 -5.97 4.79
C VAL A 74 5.68 -6.62 3.51
N LEU A 75 5.19 -6.21 2.33
CA LEU A 75 5.68 -6.74 1.07
C LEU A 75 6.99 -6.09 0.60
N SER A 76 7.23 -4.81 0.92
CA SER A 76 8.39 -4.07 0.40
C SER A 76 9.58 -3.99 1.36
N TYR A 77 9.39 -4.29 2.66
CA TYR A 77 10.44 -4.00 3.66
C TYR A 77 11.74 -4.75 3.37
N LYS A 78 11.70 -6.04 2.98
CA LYS A 78 12.92 -6.83 2.74
C LYS A 78 13.77 -6.27 1.61
N GLU A 79 13.12 -5.89 0.51
CA GLU A 79 13.78 -5.29 -0.64
C GLU A 79 14.39 -3.94 -0.26
N THR A 80 13.61 -3.11 0.44
CA THR A 80 14.04 -1.78 0.91
C THR A 80 15.24 -1.90 1.86
N THR A 81 15.18 -2.79 2.85
CA THR A 81 16.29 -2.98 3.79
C THR A 81 17.51 -3.57 3.11
N GLY A 82 17.33 -4.49 2.16
CA GLY A 82 18.42 -5.06 1.38
C GLY A 82 19.17 -3.99 0.58
N ALA A 83 18.44 -3.10 -0.10
CA ALA A 83 19.02 -1.98 -0.84
C ALA A 83 19.78 -1.02 0.10
N CYS A 84 19.19 -0.66 1.23
CA CYS A 84 19.86 0.18 2.23
C CYS A 84 21.14 -0.47 2.77
N SER A 85 21.10 -1.75 3.12
CA SER A 85 22.26 -2.48 3.62
C SER A 85 23.39 -2.57 2.59
N ALA A 86 23.06 -2.76 1.31
CA ALA A 86 24.06 -2.78 0.23
C ALA A 86 24.77 -1.42 0.12
N MET A 87 24.01 -0.32 0.06
CA MET A 87 24.58 1.03 -0.01
C MET A 87 25.47 1.36 1.20
N LEU A 88 25.03 0.98 2.41
CA LEU A 88 25.81 1.19 3.62
C LEU A 88 27.12 0.38 3.60
N GLY A 89 27.07 -0.87 3.12
CA GLY A 89 28.25 -1.70 2.97
C GLY A 89 29.25 -1.12 1.97
N GLU A 90 28.79 -0.65 0.80
CA GLU A 90 29.64 0.01 -0.18
C GLU A 90 30.31 1.26 0.39
N PHE A 91 29.55 2.08 1.12
CA PHE A 91 30.07 3.29 1.76
C PHE A 91 31.14 2.97 2.81
N GLN A 92 30.92 1.94 3.64
CA GLN A 92 31.91 1.49 4.62
C GLN A 92 33.21 1.02 3.96
N LEU A 93 33.13 0.30 2.84
CA LEU A 93 34.32 -0.12 2.09
C LEU A 93 35.11 1.07 1.55
N ILE A 94 34.44 2.12 1.08
CA ILE A 94 35.10 3.35 0.60
C ILE A 94 35.80 4.05 1.77
N GLU A 95 35.14 4.16 2.92
CA GLU A 95 35.69 4.80 4.12
C GLU A 95 36.94 4.06 4.62
N GLU A 96 36.87 2.73 4.72
CA GLU A 96 38.01 1.89 5.09
C GLU A 96 39.17 2.05 4.10
N ALA A 97 38.89 2.03 2.80
CA ALA A 97 39.91 2.18 1.77
C ALA A 97 40.63 3.55 1.85
N ILE A 98 39.89 4.63 2.09
CA ILE A 98 40.46 5.97 2.28
C ILE A 98 41.31 6.00 3.54
N HIS A 99 40.78 5.49 4.66
CA HIS A 99 41.46 5.55 5.96
C HIS A 99 42.76 4.71 5.98
N GLN A 100 42.78 3.58 5.28
CA GLN A 100 43.92 2.68 5.16
C GLN A 100 44.91 3.08 4.06
N SER A 101 44.53 3.98 3.14
CA SER A 101 45.39 4.42 2.05
C SER A 101 46.57 5.23 2.58
N ARG A 102 47.78 4.67 2.44
CA ARG A 102 49.03 5.38 2.72
C ARG A 102 49.33 6.50 1.73
N ALA A 103 48.75 6.45 0.53
CA ALA A 103 48.96 7.45 -0.50
C ALA A 103 48.06 8.68 -0.32
N LEU A 104 46.97 8.55 0.45
CA LEU A 104 46.04 9.65 0.78
C LEU A 104 46.25 10.23 2.19
N ARG A 105 47.17 9.66 2.98
CA ARG A 105 47.67 10.24 4.24
C ARG A 105 48.84 11.17 3.96
#